data_AF-A0A914ZGY0-F1
#
_entry.id   AF-A0A914ZGY0-F1
#
_cell.length_a   1.000
_cell.length_b   1.000
_cell.length_c   1.000
_cell.angle_alpha   90.00
_cell.angle_beta   90.00
_cell.angle_gamma   90.00
#
_symmetry.space_group_name_H-M   'P 1'
#
loop_
_entity.id
_entity.type
_entity.pdbx_description
1 polymer ?
#
loop_
_entity_poly.entity_id
_entity_poly.type
_entity_poly.pdbx_seq_one_letter_code
_entity_poly.pdbx_strand_id
1 'polypeptide(L)'
;MPSLLLNMKYSAFGVLHSSRSSSSKQSISMSSHSRRPPRYFTNPYFENASRGAAQVNESWLRREASRLIDSITGRHPESDDFHGGAYTGVAGDGYGVFRASRLFPEKSDQFVSFGLRMVEAQLRKSTIRSPARESQFLLGPLSVLVIRAICMREGKGLHDGEVVHRIRTLVDTVLKTGYQPDGDDEMLVGRAGFLAAVLNLRLVLKEEILPDIQLKAIINKVLESGRTYARRHRSPSPLMYRYYGTEYLGAAHGLM
;
A
#
# COMPACT_ATOMS: atom_id res chain seq x y z
N MET A 1 25.68 -28.50 -5.06
CA MET A 1 25.85 -29.60 -4.10
C MET A 1 27.09 -29.33 -3.25
N PRO A 2 27.06 -29.42 -1.92
CA PRO A 2 26.08 -28.80 -1.02
C PRO A 2 26.73 -28.16 0.24
N SER A 3 25.89 -27.40 0.96
CA SER A 3 25.76 -27.31 2.43
C SER A 3 26.92 -26.84 3.33
N LEU A 4 26.64 -25.79 4.10
CA LEU A 4 26.98 -25.64 5.53
C LEU A 4 25.93 -24.68 6.14
N LEU A 5 24.76 -25.17 6.57
CA LEU A 5 24.41 -25.61 7.92
C LEU A 5 24.61 -24.57 9.03
N LEU A 6 23.50 -23.90 9.35
CA LEU A 6 22.85 -23.82 10.67
C LEU A 6 23.65 -24.35 11.89
N ASN A 7 23.88 -23.49 12.89
CA ASN A 7 23.56 -23.72 14.30
C ASN A 7 24.28 -22.72 15.22
N MET A 8 23.53 -21.84 15.89
CA MET A 8 23.89 -21.45 17.26
C MET A 8 22.71 -21.75 18.18
N LYS A 9 22.99 -22.63 19.13
CA LYS A 9 22.08 -23.21 20.11
C LYS A 9 21.85 -22.24 21.27
N TYR A 10 20.65 -22.31 21.82
CA TYR A 10 20.30 -21.97 23.18
C TYR A 10 21.23 -22.65 24.21
N SER A 11 21.59 -21.97 25.30
CA SER A 11 21.20 -22.32 26.68
C SER A 11 21.99 -21.52 27.73
N ALA A 12 21.30 -21.21 28.84
CA ALA A 12 21.76 -21.04 30.25
C ALA A 12 21.13 -19.80 30.90
N PHE A 13 19.98 -19.95 31.55
CA PHE A 13 19.82 -20.23 33.00
C PHE A 13 20.11 -19.04 33.92
N GLY A 14 19.04 -18.51 34.51
CA GLY A 14 19.04 -17.64 35.68
C GLY A 14 17.74 -17.86 36.45
N VAL A 15 17.74 -18.86 37.33
CA VAL A 15 16.66 -19.15 38.28
C VAL A 15 16.81 -18.22 39.47
N LEU A 16 15.79 -17.41 39.77
CA LEU A 16 15.63 -16.77 41.07
C LEU A 16 14.24 -17.12 41.62
N HIS A 17 14.25 -17.91 42.69
CA HIS A 17 13.08 -18.13 43.54
C HIS A 17 12.75 -16.85 44.31
N SER A 18 11.48 -16.45 44.30
CA SER A 18 10.92 -15.57 45.34
C SER A 18 9.53 -16.07 45.71
N SER A 19 9.33 -16.10 47.02
CA SER A 19 8.27 -16.70 47.83
C SER A 19 6.85 -16.24 47.51
N ARG A 20 5.90 -17.16 47.77
CA ARG A 20 4.45 -16.97 47.80
C ARG A 20 4.04 -15.81 48.72
N SER A 21 3.18 -14.93 48.22
CA SER A 21 2.20 -14.20 49.03
C SER A 21 0.88 -14.12 48.28
N SER A 22 -0.17 -14.65 48.91
CA SER A 22 -1.56 -14.60 48.49
C SER A 22 -2.16 -13.20 48.61
N SER A 23 -2.69 -12.63 47.53
CA SER A 23 -3.75 -11.62 47.61
C SER A 23 -4.42 -11.37 46.25
N SER A 24 -5.75 -11.48 46.27
CA SER A 24 -6.74 -10.91 45.34
C SER A 24 -6.58 -11.12 43.83
N LYS A 25 -7.43 -11.99 43.28
CA LYS A 25 -7.89 -11.89 41.88
C LYS A 25 -8.62 -10.56 41.70
N GLN A 26 -7.91 -9.50 41.31
CA GLN A 26 -8.54 -8.30 40.77
C GLN A 26 -9.12 -8.67 39.40
N SER A 27 -10.45 -8.78 39.36
CA SER A 27 -11.19 -8.78 38.12
C SER A 27 -10.90 -7.48 37.38
N ILE A 28 -10.28 -7.58 36.20
CA ILE A 28 -10.21 -6.48 35.27
C ILE A 28 -11.65 -6.23 34.81
N SER A 29 -12.30 -5.26 35.45
CA SER A 29 -13.57 -4.69 35.01
C SER A 29 -13.34 -4.07 33.62
N MET A 30 -13.72 -4.81 32.57
CA MET A 30 -13.69 -4.28 31.22
C MET A 30 -14.71 -3.14 31.13
N SER A 31 -14.16 -1.94 30.94
CA SER A 31 -14.85 -0.68 30.72
C SER A 31 -15.97 -0.77 29.68
N SER A 32 -17.11 -0.19 30.02
CA SER A 32 -18.25 0.24 29.17
C SER A 32 -18.42 -0.50 27.83
N HIS A 33 -19.43 -1.35 27.77
CA HIS A 33 -19.92 -1.91 26.51
C HIS A 33 -20.20 -0.77 25.52
N SER A 34 -19.47 -0.76 24.41
CA SER A 34 -19.77 0.07 23.24
C SER A 34 -21.25 -0.13 22.89
N ARG A 35 -22.04 0.96 22.84
CA ARG A 35 -23.45 0.93 22.40
C ARG A 35 -23.62 0.51 20.93
N ARG A 36 -22.52 0.43 20.17
CA ARG A 36 -22.54 0.01 18.77
C ARG A 36 -22.30 -1.50 18.68
N PRO A 37 -23.04 -2.20 17.79
CA PRO A 37 -22.78 -3.60 17.53
C PRO A 37 -21.33 -3.79 17.06
N PRO A 38 -20.71 -4.95 17.33
CA PRO A 38 -19.37 -5.25 16.87
C PRO A 38 -19.28 -5.12 15.35
N ARG A 39 -18.23 -4.45 14.86
CA ARG A 39 -17.94 -4.32 13.41
C ARG A 39 -17.03 -5.45 12.92
N TYR A 40 -17.27 -6.66 13.42
CA TYR A 40 -16.53 -7.87 13.05
C TYR A 40 -17.45 -9.09 13.15
N PHE A 41 -17.19 -10.08 12.30
CA PHE A 41 -17.78 -11.41 12.44
C PHE A 41 -16.96 -12.23 13.44
N THR A 42 -17.61 -13.12 14.19
CA THR A 42 -16.91 -14.13 14.99
C THR A 42 -16.07 -14.99 14.05
N ASN A 43 -14.77 -15.10 14.31
CA ASN A 43 -13.88 -15.92 13.50
C ASN A 43 -14.19 -17.42 13.75
N PRO A 44 -14.79 -18.15 12.79
CA PRO A 44 -15.16 -19.54 12.99
C PRO A 44 -13.94 -20.48 13.04
N TYR A 45 -12.75 -19.97 12.73
CA TYR A 45 -11.51 -20.73 12.68
C TYR A 45 -10.62 -20.51 13.90
N PHE A 46 -11.05 -19.73 14.91
CA PHE A 46 -10.20 -19.37 16.05
C PHE A 46 -9.71 -20.58 16.84
N GLU A 47 -10.59 -21.54 17.10
CA GLU A 47 -10.24 -22.74 17.88
C GLU A 47 -9.44 -23.79 17.09
N ASN A 48 -9.62 -23.83 15.76
CA ASN A 48 -9.07 -24.90 14.91
C ASN A 48 -8.51 -24.35 13.58
N ALA A 49 -7.65 -23.33 13.68
CA ALA A 49 -7.11 -22.61 12.53
C ALA A 49 -6.44 -23.54 11.49
N SER A 50 -5.69 -24.55 11.95
CA SER A 50 -5.02 -25.52 11.08
C SER A 50 -6.00 -26.33 10.22
N ARG A 51 -7.16 -26.73 10.76
CA ARG A 51 -8.20 -27.45 10.01
C ARG A 51 -8.90 -26.54 9.01
N GLY A 52 -9.10 -25.26 9.36
CA GLY A 52 -9.60 -24.25 8.43
C GLY A 52 -8.65 -24.04 7.26
N ALA A 53 -7.36 -23.83 7.56
CA ALA A 53 -6.32 -23.63 6.56
C ALA A 53 -6.15 -24.84 5.63
N ALA A 54 -6.27 -26.06 6.14
CA ALA A 54 -6.16 -27.28 5.32
C ALA A 54 -7.23 -27.41 4.22
N GLN A 55 -8.34 -26.66 4.32
CA GLN A 55 -9.37 -26.62 3.27
C GLN A 55 -8.99 -25.72 2.09
N VAL A 56 -8.03 -24.82 2.28
CA VAL A 56 -7.55 -23.88 1.26
C VAL A 56 -6.36 -24.50 0.54
N ASN A 57 -6.65 -25.18 -0.58
CA ASN A 57 -5.62 -25.72 -1.46
C ASN A 57 -5.55 -24.93 -2.79
N GLU A 58 -4.57 -25.26 -3.64
CA GLU A 58 -4.36 -24.54 -4.90
C GLU A 58 -5.58 -24.58 -5.82
N SER A 59 -6.27 -25.72 -5.92
CA SER A 59 -7.46 -25.84 -6.79
C SER A 59 -8.63 -25.00 -6.28
N TRP A 60 -8.80 -24.91 -4.96
CA TRP A 60 -9.77 -24.01 -4.34
C TRP A 60 -9.42 -22.54 -4.62
N LEU A 61 -8.16 -22.14 -4.44
CA LEU A 61 -7.70 -20.78 -4.71
C LEU A 61 -7.90 -20.40 -6.18
N ARG A 62 -7.54 -21.28 -7.11
CA ARG A 62 -7.74 -21.07 -8.55
C ARG A 62 -9.21 -20.93 -8.90
N ARG A 63 -10.10 -21.73 -8.31
CA ARG A 63 -11.55 -21.64 -8.57
C ARG A 63 -12.11 -20.31 -8.05
N GLU A 64 -11.80 -19.92 -6.82
CA GLU A 64 -12.29 -18.65 -6.26
C GLU A 64 -11.70 -17.43 -7.00
N ALA A 65 -10.41 -17.46 -7.33
CA ALA A 65 -9.79 -16.41 -8.13
C ALA A 65 -10.43 -16.31 -9.52
N SER A 66 -10.71 -17.45 -10.18
CA SER A 66 -11.40 -17.45 -11.49
C SER A 66 -12.78 -16.78 -11.39
N ARG A 67 -13.57 -17.11 -10.37
CA ARG A 67 -14.90 -16.50 -10.15
C ARG A 67 -14.82 -14.98 -9.98
N LEU A 68 -13.83 -14.50 -9.22
CA LEU A 68 -13.60 -13.06 -9.04
C LEU A 68 -13.14 -12.39 -10.34
N ILE A 69 -12.21 -13.01 -11.06
CA ILE A 69 -11.71 -12.50 -12.35
C ILE A 69 -12.83 -12.42 -13.38
N ASP A 70 -13.69 -13.44 -13.48
CA ASP A 70 -14.83 -13.44 -14.40
C ASP A 70 -15.81 -12.31 -14.04
N SER A 71 -16.06 -12.10 -12.74
CA SER A 71 -16.89 -10.99 -12.27
C SER A 71 -16.29 -9.60 -12.60
N ILE A 72 -14.97 -9.44 -12.47
CA ILE A 72 -14.28 -8.17 -12.75
C ILE A 72 -14.24 -7.91 -14.25
N THR A 73 -13.87 -8.92 -15.04
CA THR A 73 -13.65 -8.79 -16.48
C THR A 73 -14.96 -8.74 -17.28
N GLY A 74 -16.05 -9.30 -16.74
CA GLY A 74 -17.40 -9.22 -17.32
C GLY A 74 -18.14 -7.91 -17.05
N ARG A 75 -17.59 -7.03 -16.20
CA ARG A 75 -18.21 -5.75 -15.85
C ARG A 75 -17.96 -4.70 -16.94
N HIS A 76 -18.96 -3.87 -17.21
CA HIS A 76 -18.79 -2.65 -18.01
C HIS A 76 -18.52 -1.46 -17.07
N PRO A 77 -17.37 -0.77 -17.19
CA PRO A 77 -17.10 0.40 -16.38
C PRO A 77 -18.05 1.56 -16.68
N GLU A 78 -18.55 2.18 -15.63
CA GLU A 78 -19.33 3.41 -15.65
C GLU A 78 -18.41 4.64 -15.52
N SER A 79 -18.98 5.84 -15.65
CA SER A 79 -18.19 7.09 -15.57
C SER A 79 -17.48 7.25 -14.22
N ASP A 80 -18.10 6.80 -13.13
CA ASP A 80 -17.56 6.96 -11.78
C ASP A 80 -16.35 6.04 -11.53
N ASP A 81 -16.25 4.92 -12.24
CA ASP A 81 -15.14 3.96 -12.13
C ASP A 81 -13.79 4.50 -12.63
N PHE A 82 -13.77 5.69 -13.23
CA PHE A 82 -12.53 6.33 -13.67
C PHE A 82 -11.94 7.29 -12.63
N HIS A 83 -12.56 7.42 -11.45
CA HIS A 83 -12.12 8.29 -10.36
C HIS A 83 -11.30 7.54 -9.29
N GLY A 84 -10.40 8.28 -8.61
CA GLY A 84 -9.70 7.80 -7.42
C GLY A 84 -8.49 6.90 -7.68
N GLY A 85 -7.82 7.07 -8.82
CA GLY A 85 -6.57 6.36 -9.11
C GLY A 85 -6.74 4.84 -9.10
N ALA A 86 -5.76 4.11 -8.60
CA ALA A 86 -5.83 2.66 -8.46
C ALA A 86 -6.65 2.20 -7.24
N TYR A 87 -6.95 3.11 -6.32
CA TYR A 87 -7.65 2.76 -5.07
C TYR A 87 -9.11 2.39 -5.30
N THR A 88 -9.80 3.13 -6.19
CA THR A 88 -11.20 2.84 -6.57
C THR A 88 -11.42 2.73 -8.07
N GLY A 89 -10.43 3.08 -8.90
CA GLY A 89 -10.62 3.15 -10.35
C GLY A 89 -10.32 1.83 -11.08
N VAL A 90 -10.74 1.76 -12.34
CA VAL A 90 -10.54 0.59 -13.21
C VAL A 90 -9.09 0.13 -13.35
N ALA A 91 -8.10 1.01 -13.17
CA ALA A 91 -6.69 0.63 -13.16
C ALA A 91 -6.38 -0.32 -11.99
N GLY A 92 -7.07 -0.18 -10.85
CA GLY A 92 -7.01 -1.12 -9.73
C GLY A 92 -7.58 -2.49 -10.11
N ASP A 93 -8.74 -2.52 -10.77
CA ASP A 93 -9.34 -3.75 -11.31
C ASP A 93 -8.37 -4.44 -12.27
N GLY A 94 -7.83 -3.69 -13.23
CA GLY A 94 -6.84 -4.15 -14.18
C GLY A 94 -5.58 -4.69 -13.53
N TYR A 95 -5.08 -4.01 -12.49
CA TYR A 95 -3.92 -4.45 -11.75
C TYR A 95 -4.18 -5.75 -10.97
N GLY A 96 -5.34 -5.89 -10.33
CA GLY A 96 -5.75 -7.12 -9.66
C GLY A 96 -5.74 -8.33 -10.61
N VAL A 97 -6.38 -8.19 -11.78
CA VAL A 97 -6.40 -9.23 -12.82
C VAL A 97 -4.99 -9.52 -13.36
N PHE A 98 -4.20 -8.48 -13.64
CA PHE A 98 -2.79 -8.65 -14.06
C PHE A 98 -1.99 -9.44 -13.01
N ARG A 99 -2.12 -9.13 -11.72
CA ARG A 99 -1.38 -9.84 -10.66
C ARG A 99 -1.82 -11.30 -10.52
N ALA A 100 -3.07 -11.61 -10.85
CA ALA A 100 -3.55 -12.99 -10.91
C ALA A 100 -2.87 -13.83 -12.00
N SER A 101 -2.21 -13.23 -13.00
CA SER A 101 -1.46 -13.98 -14.04
C SER A 101 -0.41 -14.94 -13.46
N ARG A 102 0.11 -14.65 -12.27
CA ARG A 102 1.05 -15.53 -11.54
C ARG A 102 0.41 -16.86 -11.13
N LEU A 103 -0.90 -16.88 -10.89
CA LEU A 103 -1.69 -18.08 -10.60
C LEU A 103 -2.19 -18.76 -11.88
N PHE A 104 -2.31 -18.03 -12.98
CA PHE A 104 -2.83 -18.54 -14.26
C PHE A 104 -1.84 -18.25 -15.41
N PRO A 105 -0.67 -18.91 -15.44
CA PRO A 105 0.32 -18.71 -16.51
C PRO A 105 -0.26 -18.90 -17.90
N GLU A 106 -1.22 -19.81 -18.05
CA GLU A 106 -1.92 -20.12 -19.29
C GLU A 106 -2.82 -18.98 -19.81
N LYS A 107 -3.19 -18.02 -18.94
CA LYS A 107 -3.98 -16.82 -19.29
C LYS A 107 -3.16 -15.53 -19.18
N SER A 108 -1.84 -15.62 -19.01
CA SER A 108 -0.99 -14.47 -18.68
C SER A 108 -1.13 -13.33 -19.70
N ASP A 109 -1.06 -13.63 -21.00
CA ASP A 109 -1.22 -12.62 -22.05
C ASP A 109 -2.59 -11.93 -22.04
N GLN A 110 -3.66 -12.68 -21.77
CA GLN A 110 -5.01 -12.13 -21.64
C GLN A 110 -5.09 -11.16 -20.46
N PHE A 111 -4.52 -11.53 -19.32
CA PHE A 111 -4.56 -10.74 -18.09
C PHE A 111 -3.68 -9.50 -18.17
N VAL A 112 -2.49 -9.61 -18.78
CA VAL A 112 -1.63 -8.45 -19.08
C VAL A 112 -2.35 -7.48 -20.01
N SER A 113 -2.98 -7.98 -21.07
CA SER A 113 -3.71 -7.16 -22.04
C SER A 113 -4.93 -6.49 -21.40
N PHE A 114 -5.64 -7.19 -20.50
CA PHE A 114 -6.73 -6.59 -19.72
C PHE A 114 -6.21 -5.47 -18.82
N GLY A 115 -5.13 -5.71 -18.06
CA GLY A 115 -4.53 -4.73 -17.17
C GLY A 115 -4.11 -3.46 -17.90
N LEU A 116 -3.37 -3.59 -19.01
CA LEU A 116 -2.95 -2.45 -19.83
C LEU A 116 -4.13 -1.69 -20.42
N ARG A 117 -5.17 -2.38 -20.91
CA ARG A 117 -6.39 -1.70 -21.40
C ARG A 117 -7.08 -0.87 -20.33
N MET A 118 -7.21 -1.38 -19.10
CA MET A 118 -7.85 -0.64 -18.02
C MET A 118 -7.03 0.58 -17.60
N VAL A 119 -5.70 0.42 -17.52
CA VAL A 119 -4.76 1.52 -17.28
C VAL A 119 -4.91 2.60 -18.35
N GLU A 120 -4.88 2.24 -19.63
CA GLU A 120 -5.05 3.20 -20.73
C GLU A 120 -6.42 3.89 -20.70
N ALA A 121 -7.48 3.14 -20.44
CA ALA A 121 -8.83 3.68 -20.34
C ALA A 121 -8.92 4.73 -19.20
N GLN A 122 -8.31 4.45 -18.05
CA GLN A 122 -8.24 5.40 -16.95
C GLN A 122 -7.39 6.62 -17.27
N LEU A 123 -6.23 6.45 -17.92
CA LEU A 123 -5.39 7.58 -18.34
C LEU A 123 -6.12 8.49 -19.33
N ARG A 124 -6.90 7.93 -20.27
CA ARG A 124 -7.69 8.71 -21.24
C ARG A 124 -8.81 9.53 -20.57
N LYS A 125 -9.39 9.02 -19.48
CA LYS A 125 -10.46 9.69 -18.72
C LYS A 125 -9.92 10.61 -17.63
N SER A 126 -8.68 10.40 -17.19
CA SER A 126 -8.04 11.22 -16.18
C SER A 126 -7.78 12.63 -16.72
N THR A 127 -8.46 13.62 -16.15
CA THR A 127 -8.14 15.02 -16.40
C THR A 127 -7.04 15.43 -15.43
N ILE A 128 -5.78 15.38 -15.88
CA ILE A 128 -4.66 15.87 -15.08
C ILE A 128 -4.72 17.39 -15.08
N ARG A 129 -5.17 17.94 -13.94
CA ARG A 129 -5.40 19.38 -13.78
C ARG A 129 -4.20 20.12 -13.23
N SER A 130 -3.25 19.42 -12.60
CA SER A 130 -2.02 20.00 -12.07
C SER A 130 -0.96 18.94 -11.73
N PRO A 131 0.32 19.31 -11.68
CA PRO A 131 1.38 18.44 -11.16
C PRO A 131 1.13 17.96 -9.73
N ALA A 132 0.49 18.77 -8.88
CA ALA A 132 0.16 18.40 -7.51
C ALA A 132 -0.84 17.23 -7.48
N ARG A 133 -1.90 17.30 -8.30
CA ARG A 133 -2.84 16.17 -8.44
C ARG A 133 -2.18 14.97 -9.07
N GLU A 134 -1.34 15.17 -10.08
CA GLU A 134 -0.64 14.07 -10.74
C GLU A 134 0.27 13.29 -9.80
N SER A 135 0.92 13.97 -8.85
CA SER A 135 1.79 13.35 -7.85
C SER A 135 1.06 12.53 -6.76
N GLN A 136 -0.28 12.58 -6.71
CA GLN A 136 -1.07 11.79 -5.76
C GLN A 136 -1.00 10.31 -6.12
N PHE A 137 -0.65 9.47 -5.14
CA PHE A 137 -0.40 8.05 -5.36
C PHE A 137 -1.69 7.23 -5.49
N LEU A 138 -2.14 6.56 -4.42
CA LEU A 138 -3.23 5.58 -4.48
C LEU A 138 -4.56 6.19 -4.97
N LEU A 139 -4.86 7.42 -4.56
CA LEU A 139 -6.09 8.13 -4.97
C LEU A 139 -5.93 8.93 -6.27
N GLY A 140 -4.76 8.86 -6.93
CA GLY A 140 -4.42 9.76 -8.03
C GLY A 140 -3.79 9.12 -9.26
N PRO A 141 -3.39 9.94 -10.24
CA PRO A 141 -2.82 9.47 -11.50
C PRO A 141 -1.49 8.72 -11.34
N LEU A 142 -0.68 9.04 -10.31
CA LEU A 142 0.63 8.40 -10.13
C LEU A 142 0.51 6.89 -9.97
N SER A 143 -0.49 6.36 -9.26
CA SER A 143 -0.68 4.91 -9.15
C SER A 143 -0.97 4.27 -10.51
N VAL A 144 -1.68 4.97 -11.40
CA VAL A 144 -2.01 4.45 -12.74
C VAL A 144 -0.75 4.37 -13.60
N LEU A 145 0.14 5.37 -13.50
CA LEU A 145 1.45 5.36 -14.17
C LEU A 145 2.34 4.24 -13.62
N VAL A 146 2.38 4.07 -12.30
CA VAL A 146 3.14 2.98 -11.66
C VAL A 146 2.65 1.62 -12.17
N ILE A 147 1.34 1.38 -12.19
CA ILE A 147 0.76 0.14 -12.71
C ILE A 147 1.11 -0.06 -14.18
N ARG A 148 1.04 1.00 -15.01
CA ARG A 148 1.45 0.93 -16.43
C ARG A 148 2.88 0.40 -16.57
N ALA A 149 3.84 1.01 -15.86
CA ALA A 149 5.24 0.61 -15.93
C ALA A 149 5.46 -0.83 -15.42
N ILE A 150 4.77 -1.24 -14.36
CA ILE A 150 4.83 -2.62 -13.85
C ILE A 150 4.29 -3.61 -14.88
N CYS A 151 3.10 -3.36 -15.44
CA CYS A 151 2.50 -4.21 -16.47
C CYS A 151 3.36 -4.32 -17.72
N MET A 152 3.97 -3.21 -18.17
CA MET A 152 4.90 -3.20 -19.30
C MET A 152 6.16 -4.02 -19.00
N ARG A 153 6.75 -3.84 -17.82
CA ARG A 153 7.98 -4.52 -17.44
C ARG A 153 7.80 -6.01 -17.20
N GLU A 154 6.90 -6.37 -16.29
CA GLU A 154 6.67 -7.75 -15.86
C GLU A 154 5.85 -8.53 -16.90
N GLY A 155 4.89 -7.89 -17.57
CA GLY A 155 3.98 -8.55 -18.49
C GLY A 155 4.46 -8.59 -19.95
N LYS A 156 5.22 -7.60 -20.41
CA LYS A 156 5.70 -7.52 -21.81
C LYS A 156 7.20 -7.47 -21.97
N GLY A 157 7.96 -7.39 -20.88
CA GLY A 157 9.40 -7.28 -20.96
C GLY A 157 9.88 -5.94 -21.55
N LEU A 158 9.05 -4.90 -21.51
CA LEU A 158 9.35 -3.59 -22.09
C LEU A 158 9.63 -2.55 -21.00
N HIS A 159 10.50 -1.60 -21.32
CA HIS A 159 10.75 -0.42 -20.48
C HIS A 159 9.79 0.71 -20.85
N ASP A 160 9.22 1.38 -19.85
CA ASP A 160 8.34 2.53 -20.05
C ASP A 160 9.03 3.83 -19.59
N GLY A 161 9.91 4.34 -20.45
CA GLY A 161 10.68 5.56 -20.19
C GLY A 161 9.83 6.82 -20.06
N GLU A 162 8.62 6.83 -20.63
CA GLU A 162 7.67 7.95 -20.51
C GLU A 162 7.20 8.10 -19.05
N VAL A 163 6.81 6.98 -18.41
CA VAL A 163 6.40 6.97 -17.00
C VAL A 163 7.55 7.46 -16.11
N VAL A 164 8.76 6.95 -16.33
CA VAL A 164 9.94 7.33 -15.53
C VAL A 164 10.25 8.83 -15.67
N HIS A 165 10.24 9.34 -16.90
CA HIS A 165 10.44 10.77 -17.17
C HIS A 165 9.38 11.62 -16.46
N ARG A 166 8.11 11.20 -16.53
CA ARG A 166 6.98 11.91 -15.95
C ARG A 166 7.00 11.92 -14.42
N ILE A 167 7.51 10.86 -13.78
CA ILE A 167 7.72 10.87 -12.32
C ILE A 167 8.82 11.88 -11.93
N ARG A 168 9.90 11.98 -12.73
CA ARG A 168 10.99 12.93 -12.49
C ARG A 168 10.52 14.38 -12.54
N THR A 169 9.59 14.73 -13.43
CA THR A 169 9.06 16.10 -13.54
C THR A 169 8.19 16.52 -12.35
N LEU A 170 7.73 15.57 -11.52
CA LEU A 170 6.90 15.86 -10.35
C LEU A 170 7.71 16.22 -9.10
N VAL A 171 9.02 15.93 -9.08
CA VAL A 171 9.88 16.11 -7.89
C VAL A 171 9.83 17.54 -7.35
N ASP A 172 9.95 18.54 -8.24
CA ASP A 172 9.91 19.95 -7.83
C ASP A 172 8.56 20.37 -7.24
N THR A 173 7.47 19.69 -7.62
CA THR A 173 6.16 19.92 -7.02
C THR A 173 6.08 19.33 -5.62
N VAL A 174 6.52 18.08 -5.47
CA VAL A 174 6.50 17.34 -4.20
C VAL A 174 7.40 18.00 -3.15
N LEU A 175 8.46 18.71 -3.57
CA LEU A 175 9.36 19.44 -2.66
C LEU A 175 8.77 20.76 -2.12
N LYS A 176 7.67 21.27 -2.68
CA LYS A 176 7.01 22.49 -2.20
C LYS A 176 6.20 22.21 -0.94
N THR A 177 6.28 23.12 0.03
CA THR A 177 5.41 23.11 1.21
C THR A 177 3.99 23.51 0.84
N GLY A 178 2.99 22.78 1.33
CA GLY A 178 1.57 23.02 1.03
C GLY A 178 1.21 22.71 -0.43
N TYR A 179 1.91 21.77 -1.06
CA TYR A 179 1.61 21.37 -2.43
C TYR A 179 0.30 20.57 -2.52
N GLN A 180 -0.11 19.94 -1.42
CA GLN A 180 -1.46 19.38 -1.25
C GLN A 180 -2.30 20.27 -0.32
N PRO A 181 -3.61 20.41 -0.58
CA PRO A 181 -4.48 21.29 0.20
C PRO A 181 -4.66 20.83 1.66
N ASP A 182 -4.73 19.52 1.88
CA ASP A 182 -5.23 18.96 3.14
C ASP A 182 -4.15 18.26 3.97
N GLY A 183 -2.92 18.20 3.46
CA GLY A 183 -1.77 17.58 4.12
C GLY A 183 -0.79 17.02 3.09
N ASP A 184 0.48 17.30 3.29
CA ASP A 184 1.51 17.02 2.27
C ASP A 184 2.08 15.60 2.37
N ASP A 185 2.00 14.91 3.50
CA ASP A 185 2.97 13.84 3.83
C ASP A 185 2.41 12.42 3.90
N GLU A 186 1.09 12.24 3.84
CA GLU A 186 0.47 10.92 4.04
C GLU A 186 0.59 9.97 2.82
N MET A 187 0.08 8.73 2.96
CA MET A 187 0.31 7.64 2.01
C MET A 187 -0.53 7.73 0.73
N LEU A 188 -1.76 8.24 0.78
CA LEU A 188 -2.69 8.14 -0.35
C LEU A 188 -2.41 9.20 -1.43
N VAL A 189 -2.03 10.41 -1.03
CA VAL A 189 -1.88 11.61 -1.87
C VAL A 189 -0.61 12.42 -1.59
N GLY A 190 0.06 12.18 -0.45
CA GLY A 190 1.22 12.91 0.02
C GLY A 190 2.59 12.34 -0.40
N ARG A 191 3.65 12.90 0.21
CA ARG A 191 5.06 12.56 -0.03
C ARG A 191 5.36 11.10 0.30
N ALA A 192 4.76 10.52 1.33
CA ALA A 192 4.93 9.09 1.63
C ALA A 192 4.39 8.22 0.50
N GLY A 193 3.23 8.56 -0.06
CA GLY A 193 2.69 7.91 -1.25
C GLY A 193 3.59 8.04 -2.47
N PHE A 194 4.10 9.25 -2.73
CA PHE A 194 5.05 9.49 -3.83
C PHE A 194 6.34 8.68 -3.67
N LEU A 195 6.91 8.63 -2.46
CA LEU A 195 8.08 7.80 -2.16
C LEU A 195 7.78 6.31 -2.37
N ALA A 196 6.62 5.84 -1.90
CA ALA A 196 6.19 4.45 -2.10
C ALA A 196 6.09 4.09 -3.59
N ALA A 197 5.57 4.99 -4.43
CA ALA A 197 5.53 4.83 -5.88
C ALA A 197 6.93 4.65 -6.48
N VAL A 198 7.85 5.56 -6.16
CA VAL A 198 9.23 5.55 -6.67
C VAL A 198 9.99 4.30 -6.22
N LEU A 199 9.89 3.94 -4.94
CA LEU A 199 10.56 2.76 -4.39
C LEU A 199 9.98 1.46 -4.96
N ASN A 200 8.68 1.41 -5.20
CA ASN A 200 8.04 0.26 -5.84
C ASN A 200 8.56 0.06 -7.27
N LEU A 201 8.67 1.14 -8.04
CA LEU A 201 9.24 1.07 -9.39
C LEU A 201 10.72 0.71 -9.39
N ARG A 202 11.54 1.24 -8.47
CA ARG A 202 12.94 0.78 -8.30
C ARG A 202 13.00 -0.74 -8.07
N LEU A 203 12.10 -1.26 -7.23
CA LEU A 203 12.05 -2.69 -6.91
C LEU A 203 11.65 -3.54 -8.11
N VAL A 204 10.66 -3.12 -8.89
CA VAL A 204 10.13 -3.90 -10.03
C VAL A 204 11.02 -3.75 -11.26
N LEU A 205 11.39 -2.53 -11.62
CA LEU A 205 12.15 -2.22 -12.83
C LEU A 205 13.65 -2.51 -12.69
N LYS A 206 14.15 -2.65 -11.45
CA LYS A 206 15.58 -2.84 -11.13
C LYS A 206 16.47 -1.71 -11.67
N GLU A 207 15.93 -0.49 -11.68
CA GLU A 207 16.61 0.70 -12.19
C GLU A 207 16.48 1.88 -11.24
N GLU A 208 17.35 2.88 -11.44
CA GLU A 208 17.24 4.14 -10.74
C GLU A 208 16.14 5.02 -11.35
N ILE A 209 15.01 5.12 -10.66
CA ILE A 209 13.89 5.98 -11.05
C ILE A 209 14.23 7.46 -10.82
N LEU A 210 14.65 7.81 -9.59
CA LEU A 210 15.17 9.12 -9.21
C LEU A 210 16.56 8.94 -8.62
N PRO A 211 17.50 9.89 -8.76
CA PRO A 211 18.75 9.88 -8.01
C PRO A 211 18.52 9.88 -6.49
N ASP A 212 19.42 9.22 -5.75
CA ASP A 212 19.33 9.15 -4.28
C ASP A 212 19.31 10.53 -3.61
N ILE A 213 19.95 11.54 -4.20
CA ILE A 213 19.91 12.92 -3.70
C ILE A 213 18.49 13.50 -3.72
N GLN A 214 17.68 13.18 -4.74
CA GLN A 214 16.30 13.64 -4.84
C GLN A 214 15.40 12.89 -3.84
N LEU A 215 15.59 11.58 -3.68
CA LEU A 215 14.88 10.82 -2.64
C LEU A 215 15.16 11.36 -1.24
N LYS A 216 16.44 11.63 -0.93
CA LYS A 216 16.84 12.26 0.34
C LYS A 216 16.20 13.64 0.51
N ALA A 217 16.09 14.43 -0.55
CA ALA A 217 15.43 15.74 -0.48
C ALA A 217 13.94 15.61 -0.12
N ILE A 218 13.22 14.64 -0.71
CA ILE A 218 11.80 14.39 -0.39
C ILE A 218 11.65 13.89 1.05
N ILE A 219 12.50 12.95 1.49
CA ILE A 219 12.52 12.46 2.88
C ILE A 219 12.80 13.61 3.86
N ASN A 220 13.77 14.48 3.54
CA ASN A 220 14.06 15.65 4.36
C ASN A 220 12.87 16.59 4.45
N LYS A 221 12.07 16.75 3.38
CA LYS A 221 10.84 17.54 3.42
C LYS A 221 9.78 16.95 4.34
N VAL A 222 9.60 15.63 4.34
CA VAL A 222 8.73 14.93 5.30
C VAL A 222 9.21 15.18 6.74
N LEU A 223 10.52 15.03 7.00
CA LEU A 223 11.06 15.28 8.34
C LEU A 223 10.94 16.75 8.77
N GLU A 224 11.17 17.69 7.85
CA GLU A 224 11.06 19.12 8.09
C GLU A 224 9.62 19.53 8.43
N SER A 225 8.64 19.07 7.64
CA SER A 225 7.22 19.36 7.87
C SER A 225 6.76 18.75 9.20
N GLY A 226 7.12 17.49 9.47
CA GLY A 226 6.75 16.79 10.70
C GLY A 226 7.32 17.45 11.96
N ARG A 227 8.60 17.86 11.94
CA ARG A 227 9.23 18.60 13.06
C ARG A 227 8.59 19.97 13.25
N THR A 228 8.28 20.65 12.14
CA THR A 228 7.68 21.99 12.18
C THR A 228 6.28 21.95 12.76
N TYR A 229 5.47 20.99 12.31
CA TYR A 229 4.14 20.77 12.84
C TYR A 229 4.18 20.38 14.33
N ALA A 230 5.05 19.42 14.71
CA ALA A 230 5.21 19.00 16.11
C ALA A 230 5.57 20.17 17.03
N ARG A 231 6.56 21.00 16.66
CA ARG A 231 6.94 22.21 17.41
C ARG A 231 5.79 23.20 17.54
N ARG A 232 5.10 23.50 16.43
CA ARG A 232 3.99 24.45 16.41
C ARG A 232 2.82 24.04 17.30
N HIS A 233 2.55 22.74 17.39
CA HIS A 233 1.42 22.21 18.17
C HIS A 233 1.84 21.66 19.54
N ARG A 234 3.11 21.87 19.94
CA ARG A 234 3.68 21.36 21.20
C ARG A 234 3.44 19.86 21.38
N SER A 235 3.56 19.11 20.28
CA SER A 235 3.38 17.66 20.29
C SER A 235 4.42 17.02 21.21
N PRO A 236 4.06 16.00 22.01
CA PRO A 236 5.03 15.23 22.78
C PRO A 236 5.93 14.36 21.89
N SER A 237 5.57 14.17 20.61
CA SER A 237 6.37 13.43 19.62
C SER A 237 7.30 14.39 18.84
N PRO A 238 8.55 14.00 18.55
CA PRO A 238 9.46 14.81 17.73
C PRO A 238 9.00 15.00 16.28
N LEU A 239 8.09 14.14 15.80
CA LEU A 239 7.45 14.23 14.50
C LEU A 239 5.94 14.07 14.68
N MET A 240 5.16 14.96 14.07
CA MET A 240 3.71 14.85 14.03
C MET A 240 3.19 15.43 12.73
N TYR A 241 2.12 14.85 12.21
CA TYR A 241 1.52 15.24 10.93
C TYR A 241 0.02 15.33 11.06
N ARG A 242 -0.59 15.95 10.06
CA ARG A 242 -2.03 16.17 9.98
C ARG A 242 -2.49 15.94 8.55
N TYR A 243 -3.67 15.38 8.44
CA TYR A 243 -4.44 15.34 7.20
C TYR A 243 -5.88 15.77 7.49
N TYR A 244 -6.49 16.61 6.65
CA TYR A 244 -7.85 17.16 6.87
C TYR A 244 -8.11 17.63 8.31
N GLY A 245 -7.21 18.44 8.87
CA GLY A 245 -7.41 18.94 10.24
C GLY A 245 -7.07 17.95 11.36
N THR A 246 -6.86 16.66 11.05
CA THR A 246 -6.78 15.56 12.03
C THR A 246 -5.39 14.94 12.11
N GLU A 247 -4.91 14.66 13.31
CA GLU A 247 -3.71 13.86 13.58
C GLU A 247 -4.07 12.37 13.53
N TYR A 248 -3.99 11.77 12.34
CA TYR A 248 -4.28 10.36 12.16
C TYR A 248 -3.12 9.49 12.66
N LEU A 249 -3.45 8.34 13.25
CA LEU A 249 -2.47 7.31 13.66
C LEU A 249 -2.39 6.13 12.68
N GLY A 250 -3.38 5.96 11.82
CA GLY A 250 -3.47 4.82 10.88
C GLY A 250 -2.50 4.91 9.70
N ALA A 251 -2.25 3.79 9.02
CA ALA A 251 -1.30 3.70 7.90
C ALA A 251 -1.71 4.51 6.66
N ALA A 252 -3.01 4.74 6.44
CA ALA A 252 -3.49 5.46 5.26
C ALA A 252 -3.16 6.96 5.31
N HIS A 253 -3.49 7.61 6.43
CA HIS A 253 -3.43 9.08 6.56
C HIS A 253 -2.49 9.57 7.68
N GLY A 254 -1.84 8.65 8.39
CA GLY A 254 -1.23 8.91 9.70
C GLY A 254 0.21 8.41 9.83
N LEU A 255 0.56 7.97 11.04
CA LEU A 255 1.95 7.71 11.45
C LEU A 255 2.44 6.27 11.29
N MET A 256 1.53 5.30 11.09
CA MET A 256 1.86 3.85 11.11
C MET A 256 2.51 3.34 9.82
#